data_AF-X0X992-F1
#
_entry.id   AF-X0X992-F1
#
_cell.length_a   1.000
_cell.length_b   1.000
_cell.length_c   1.000
_cell.angle_alpha   90.00
_cell.angle_beta   90.00
_cell.angle_gamma   90.00
#
_symmetry.space_group_name_H-M   'P 1'
#
loop_
_entity.id
_entity.type
_entity.pdbx_description
1 polymer ?
#
loop_
_entity_poly.entity_id
_entity_poly.type
_entity_poly.pdbx_seq_one_letter_code
_entity_poly.pdbx_strand_id
1 'polypeptide(L)' 'MTIKIAVIQFPGANCDLDAVHVLNDVIGVDTSLVWHNHFKEANFDGVVLPGGFSFGD' A
#
# COMPACT_ATOMS: atom_id res chain seq x y z
N MET A 1 -6.94 18.18 -7.37
CA MET A 1 -6.98 17.18 -6.29
C MET A 1 -5.94 16.13 -6.65
N THR A 2 -5.05 15.79 -5.72
CA THR A 2 -4.02 14.76 -5.93
C THR A 2 -4.61 13.42 -5.51
N ILE A 3 -4.49 12.40 -6.36
CA ILE A 3 -4.95 11.04 -6.06
C ILE A 3 -4.07 10.47 -4.95
N LYS A 4 -4.69 9.91 -3.91
CA LYS A 4 -4.02 9.25 -2.79
C LYS A 4 -4.29 7.76 -2.76
N ILE A 5 -3.23 6.95 -2.75
CA ILE A 5 -3.31 5.49 -2.71
C ILE A 5 -2.71 4.95 -1.41
N ALA A 6 -3.40 4.00 -0.78
CA ALA A 6 -2.84 3.21 0.30
C ALA A 6 -2.31 1.88 -0.23
N VAL A 7 -1.06 1.54 0.07
CA VAL A 7 -0.55 0.17 -0.04
C VAL A 7 -0.65 -0.47 1.34
N ILE A 8 -1.41 -1.57 1.45
CA ILE A 8 -1.68 -2.20 2.74
C ILE A 8 -0.60 -3.22 3.08
N GLN A 9 0.08 -3.03 4.20
CA GLN A 9 1.05 -3.97 4.73
C GLN A 9 0.39 -4.97 5.68
N PHE A 10 0.52 -6.25 5.34
CA PHE A 10 0.22 -7.38 6.21
C PHE A 10 1.52 -8.00 6.76
N PRO A 11 1.48 -8.68 7.92
CA PRO A 11 2.60 -9.49 8.37
C PRO A 11 2.96 -10.54 7.31
N GLY A 12 4.21 -10.57 6.85
CA GLY A 12 4.67 -11.54 5.85
C GLY A 12 4.36 -11.19 4.38
N ALA A 13 3.71 -10.04 4.11
CA ALA A 13 3.67 -9.50 2.75
C ALA A 13 5.10 -9.18 2.28
N ASN A 14 5.36 -9.33 0.98
CA ASN A 14 6.71 -9.16 0.42
C ASN A 14 6.80 -8.24 -0.80
N CYS A 15 5.68 -7.91 -1.44
CA CYS A 15 5.62 -6.99 -2.56
C CYS A 15 5.02 -5.61 -2.18
N ASP A 16 4.94 -5.29 -0.89
CA ASP A 16 4.38 -4.02 -0.40
C ASP A 16 5.30 -2.84 -0.74
N LEU A 17 6.60 -2.95 -0.48
CA LEU A 17 7.58 -1.92 -0.84
C LEU A 17 7.73 -1.77 -2.36
N ASP A 18 7.61 -2.86 -3.12
CA ASP A 18 7.63 -2.83 -4.59
C ASP A 18 6.45 -2.00 -5.13
N ALA A 19 5.26 -2.21 -4.58
CA ALA A 19 4.07 -1.44 -4.95
C ALA A 19 4.22 0.04 -4.59
N VAL A 20 4.77 0.35 -3.40
CA VAL A 20 5.06 1.74 -3.00
C VAL A 20 6.05 2.40 -3.96
N HIS A 21 7.14 1.72 -4.32
CA HIS A 21 8.15 2.25 -5.25
C HIS A 21 7.54 2.57 -6.62
N VAL A 22 6.79 1.65 -7.21
CA VAL A 22 6.15 1.87 -8.52
C VAL A 22 5.17 3.04 -8.46
N LEU A 23 4.35 3.14 -7.42
CA LEU A 23 3.35 4.20 -7.34
C LEU A 23 3.96 5.57 -7.04
N ASN A 24 4.87 5.69 -6.07
CA ASN A 24 5.50 6.96 -5.69
C ASN A 24 6.59 7.40 -6.66
N ASP A 25 7.54 6.53 -6.98
CA ASP A 25 8.80 6.93 -7.62
C ASP A 25 8.74 6.81 -9.15
N VAL A 26 7.96 5.87 -9.68
CA VAL A 26 7.83 5.64 -11.13
C VAL A 26 6.63 6.36 -11.72
N ILE A 27 5.45 6.23 -11.09
CA ILE A 27 4.20 6.81 -11.60
C ILE A 27 3.96 8.23 -11.05
N GLY A 28 4.43 8.53 -9.82
CA GLY A 28 4.28 9.85 -9.21
C GLY A 28 2.93 10.08 -8.53
N VAL A 29 2.31 9.03 -7.98
CA VAL A 29 1.04 9.10 -7.22
C VAL A 29 1.32 9.13 -5.73
N ASP A 30 0.66 10.04 -4.99
CA ASP A 30 0.79 10.17 -3.53
C ASP A 30 0.39 8.85 -2.85
N THR A 31 1.40 8.10 -2.39
CA THR A 31 1.22 6.74 -1.90
C THR A 31 1.78 6.57 -0.50
N SER A 32 0.96 6.02 0.39
CA SER A 32 1.34 5.70 1.76
C SER A 32 1.34 4.19 1.98
N LEU A 33 2.39 3.69 2.64
CA LEU A 33 2.39 2.35 3.22
C LEU A 33 1.60 2.36 4.53
N VAL A 34 0.56 1.55 4.63
CA VAL A 34 -0.37 1.55 5.77
C VAL A 34 -0.44 0.17 6.38
N TRP A 35 -0.18 0.09 7.69
CA TRP A 35 -0.38 -1.15 8.43
C TRP A 35 -1.84 -1.59 8.39
N HIS A 36 -2.12 -2.86 8.09
CA HIS A 36 -3.49 -3.38 7.90
C HIS A 36 -4.47 -3.03 9.03
N ASN A 37 -4.01 -2.94 10.28
CA ASN A 37 -4.87 -2.59 11.42
C ASN A 37 -5.12 -1.08 11.59
N HIS A 38 -4.41 -0.21 10.88
CA HIS A 38 -4.52 1.25 10.99
C HIS A 38 -5.23 1.89 9.79
N PHE A 39 -5.76 1.10 8.85
CA PHE A 39 -6.37 1.61 7.61
C PHE A 39 -7.64 2.46 7.83
N LYS A 40 -8.40 2.21 8.90
CA LYS A 40 -9.75 2.78 9.10
C LYS A 40 -9.79 4.31 9.28
N GLU A 41 -8.65 4.96 9.51
CA GLU A 41 -8.60 6.37 9.92
C GLU A 41 -8.17 7.34 8.81
N ALA A 42 -7.90 6.85 7.60
CA ALA A 42 -7.30 7.66 6.54
C ALA A 42 -8.18 7.78 5.28
N ASN A 43 -8.24 9.01 4.73
CA ASN A 43 -8.93 9.32 3.49
C ASN A 43 -8.02 9.03 2.28
N PHE A 44 -8.21 7.86 1.66
CA PHE A 44 -7.56 7.47 0.41
C PHE A 44 -8.59 7.37 -0.72
N ASP A 45 -8.16 7.64 -1.95
CA ASP A 45 -8.98 7.51 -3.16
C ASP A 45 -8.95 6.07 -3.71
N GLY A 46 -7.96 5.27 -3.30
CA GLY A 46 -7.80 3.88 -3.71
C GLY A 46 -6.87 3.08 -2.79
N VAL A 47 -6.92 1.76 -2.95
CA VAL A 47 -6.17 0.80 -2.14
C VAL A 47 -5.52 -0.26 -3.02
N VAL A 48 -4.27 -0.60 -2.69
CA VAL A 48 -3.53 -1.73 -3.25
C VAL A 48 -3.29 -2.74 -2.14
N LEU A 49 -3.74 -3.98 -2.38
CA LEU A 49 -3.38 -5.14 -1.59
C LEU A 49 -2.21 -5.83 -2.30
N PRO A 50 -0.97 -5.68 -1.80
CA PRO A 50 0.20 -6.25 -2.43
C PRO A 50 0.19 -7.77 -2.28
N GLY A 51 0.83 -8.44 -3.25
CA GLY A 51 1.05 -9.88 -3.19
C GLY A 51 2.08 -10.29 -2.15
N GLY A 52 2.20 -11.61 -1.98
CA GLY A 52 3.17 -12.24 -1.10
C GLY A 52 2.58 -13.39 -0.32
N PHE A 53 3.24 -13.69 0.80
CA PHE A 53 2.93 -14.81 1.69
C PHE A 53 2.45 -14.26 3.04
N SER A 54 1.43 -13.39 3.01
CA SER A 54 0.88 -12.84 4.24
C SER A 54 0.49 -13.97 5.19
N PHE A 55 0.95 -13.91 6.44
CA PHE A 55 0.79 -14.98 7.45
C PHE A 55 1.40 -16.35 7.08
N GLY A 56 2.19 -16.44 6.00
CA GLY A 56 2.86 -17.67 5.56
C GLY A 56 2.06 -18.53 4.58
N ASP A 57 1.21 -17.91 3.75
CA ASP A 57 0.17 -18.50 2.86
C ASP A 57 -1.06 -19.05 3.59
#